data_AF-A0A7S2IAH7-F1
#
_entry.id   AF-A0A7S2IAH7-F1
#
_cell.length_a   1.000
_cell.length_b   1.000
_cell.length_c   1.000
_cell.angle_alpha   90.00
_cell.angle_beta   90.00
_cell.angle_gamma   90.00
#
_symmetry.space_group_name_H-M   'P 1'
#
loop_
_entity.id
_entity.type
_entity.pdbx_description
1 polymer ?
#
loop_
_entity_poly.entity_id
_entity_poly.type
_entity_poly.pdbx_seq_one_letter_code
_entity_poly.pdbx_strand_id
1 'polypeptide(L)'
;KANNIMQYMKLRAEAVPQLISPACEHHGVDLAWRAWMLTANATDPICKAASKKIEELSAFGTLGPGNFEKGGCYEVFGLSSEAGQKLNGSAVLVRAWNQAKERYDVSPLDNLSELKAMKADNLQPIPEKQ
;
A
#
# COMPACT_ATOMS: atom_id res chain seq x y z
N LYS A 1 -36.07 -7.77 -19.51
CA LYS A 1 -35.41 -8.81 -18.70
C LYS A 1 -34.24 -9.37 -19.51
N ALA A 2 -33.03 -9.33 -18.98
CA ALA A 2 -31.83 -9.83 -19.66
C ALA A 2 -31.66 -11.32 -19.35
N ASN A 3 -31.39 -12.13 -20.39
CA ASN A 3 -31.32 -13.59 -20.26
C ASN A 3 -29.90 -14.15 -20.29
N ASN A 4 -28.86 -13.30 -20.32
CA ASN A 4 -27.49 -13.75 -20.05
C ASN A 4 -26.59 -12.65 -19.46
N ILE A 5 -25.43 -13.08 -18.93
CA ILE A 5 -24.40 -12.23 -18.29
C ILE A 5 -23.88 -11.13 -19.22
N MET A 6 -23.71 -11.40 -20.51
CA MET A 6 -23.25 -10.41 -21.49
C MET A 6 -24.30 -9.33 -21.75
N GLN A 7 -25.59 -9.68 -21.78
CA GLN A 7 -26.69 -8.72 -21.87
C GLN A 7 -26.84 -7.92 -20.58
N TYR A 8 -26.61 -8.53 -19.41
CA TYR A 8 -26.56 -7.84 -18.12
C TYR A 8 -25.39 -6.83 -18.07
N MET A 9 -24.21 -7.20 -18.56
CA MET A 9 -23.05 -6.31 -18.66
C MET A 9 -23.26 -5.18 -19.68
N LYS A 10 -23.96 -5.45 -20.79
CA LYS A 10 -24.31 -4.42 -21.79
C LYS A 10 -25.33 -3.40 -21.26
N LEU A 11 -26.40 -3.89 -20.59
CA LEU A 11 -27.37 -3.02 -19.90
C LEU A 11 -26.73 -2.22 -18.78
N ARG A 12 -25.72 -2.79 -18.08
CA ARG A 12 -24.89 -2.07 -17.11
C ARG A 12 -24.07 -0.98 -17.81
N ALA A 13 -23.41 -1.27 -18.92
CA ALA A 13 -22.62 -0.29 -19.65
C ALA A 13 -23.45 0.89 -20.23
N GLU A 14 -24.73 0.68 -20.54
CA GLU A 14 -25.61 1.73 -21.08
C GLU A 14 -26.33 2.57 -19.99
N ALA A 15 -26.69 1.98 -18.85
CA ALA A 15 -27.39 2.69 -17.77
C ALA A 15 -26.46 3.34 -16.73
N VAL A 16 -25.21 2.89 -16.64
CA VAL A 16 -24.27 3.30 -15.60
C VAL A 16 -23.56 4.64 -15.85
N PRO A 17 -23.19 5.03 -17.09
CA PRO A 17 -22.50 6.30 -17.30
C PRO A 17 -23.33 7.52 -16.87
N GLN A 18 -24.65 7.48 -17.06
CA GLN A 18 -25.53 8.59 -16.68
C GLN A 18 -25.87 8.63 -15.19
N LEU A 19 -25.68 7.52 -14.45
CA LEU A 19 -25.88 7.46 -13.00
C LEU A 19 -24.59 7.70 -12.19
N ILE A 20 -23.42 7.51 -12.81
CA ILE A 20 -22.10 7.61 -12.14
C ILE A 20 -21.34 8.91 -12.48
N SER A 21 -21.74 9.64 -13.53
CA SER A 21 -21.03 10.85 -13.99
C SER A 21 -20.94 11.99 -12.95
N PRO A 22 -21.95 12.37 -12.15
CA PRO A 22 -21.78 13.54 -11.27
C PRO A 22 -20.88 13.33 -10.03
N ALA A 23 -20.71 12.09 -9.55
CA ALA A 23 -20.10 11.84 -8.24
C ALA A 23 -18.60 11.46 -8.31
N CYS A 24 -18.17 10.80 -9.39
CA CYS A 24 -16.76 10.45 -9.58
C CYS A 24 -15.93 11.62 -10.14
N GLU A 25 -16.56 12.62 -10.77
CA GLU A 25 -15.88 13.62 -11.61
C GLU A 25 -15.35 14.86 -10.85
N HIS A 26 -15.53 14.97 -9.53
CA HIS A 26 -15.08 16.17 -8.79
C HIS A 26 -13.96 15.95 -7.74
N HIS A 27 -14.04 15.02 -6.76
CA HIS A 27 -13.15 15.13 -5.55
C HIS A 27 -12.69 13.84 -4.86
N GLY A 28 -12.56 12.73 -5.58
CA GLY A 28 -12.12 11.47 -4.98
C GLY A 28 -13.26 10.63 -4.42
N VAL A 29 -12.95 9.36 -4.15
CA VAL A 29 -13.95 8.35 -3.77
C VAL A 29 -14.65 8.80 -2.48
N ASP A 30 -15.95 9.07 -2.56
CA ASP A 30 -16.78 9.36 -1.39
C ASP A 30 -16.65 8.24 -0.35
N LEU A 31 -16.25 8.61 0.87
CA LEU A 31 -16.06 7.67 1.98
C LEU A 31 -17.37 6.99 2.36
N ALA A 32 -18.52 7.65 2.19
CA ALA A 32 -19.83 7.07 2.48
C ALA A 32 -20.20 6.00 1.44
N TRP A 33 -20.04 6.30 0.14
CA TRP A 33 -20.18 5.31 -0.93
C TRP A 33 -19.25 4.11 -0.73
N ARG A 34 -17.98 4.36 -0.38
CA ARG A 34 -17.01 3.29 -0.08
C ARG A 34 -17.49 2.43 1.09
N ALA A 35 -17.90 3.03 2.20
CA ALA A 35 -18.38 2.30 3.38
C ALA A 35 -19.62 1.46 3.06
N TRP A 36 -20.57 2.01 2.30
CA TRP A 36 -21.72 1.26 1.80
C TRP A 36 -21.29 0.10 0.90
N MET A 37 -20.41 0.32 -0.08
CA MET A 37 -19.90 -0.72 -0.97
C MET A 37 -19.25 -1.88 -0.22
N LEU A 38 -18.44 -1.58 0.80
CA LEU A 38 -17.79 -2.59 1.64
C LEU A 38 -18.80 -3.39 2.47
N THR A 39 -19.86 -2.73 2.96
CA THR A 39 -20.91 -3.38 3.74
C THR A 39 -21.83 -4.23 2.86
N ALA A 40 -22.27 -3.69 1.71
CA ALA A 40 -23.15 -4.37 0.78
C ALA A 40 -22.50 -5.58 0.10
N ASN A 41 -21.18 -5.56 -0.06
CA ASN A 41 -20.40 -6.65 -0.67
C ASN A 41 -19.47 -7.31 0.36
N ALA A 42 -19.86 -7.32 1.64
CA ALA A 42 -19.02 -7.83 2.72
C ALA A 42 -18.67 -9.31 2.57
N THR A 43 -19.41 -10.09 1.78
CA THR A 43 -19.14 -11.51 1.49
C THR A 43 -18.30 -11.73 0.23
N ASP A 44 -18.11 -10.71 -0.60
CA ASP A 44 -17.33 -10.79 -1.83
C ASP A 44 -15.83 -10.95 -1.51
N PRO A 45 -15.17 -12.02 -2.00
CA PRO A 45 -13.77 -12.28 -1.70
C PRO A 45 -12.82 -11.19 -2.24
N ILE A 46 -13.15 -10.55 -3.35
CA ILE A 46 -12.36 -9.46 -3.96
C ILE A 46 -12.47 -8.21 -3.08
N CYS A 47 -13.68 -7.84 -2.65
CA CYS A 47 -13.88 -6.69 -1.77
C CYS A 47 -13.22 -6.90 -0.40
N LYS A 48 -13.27 -8.11 0.16
CA LYS A 48 -12.55 -8.46 1.40
C LYS A 48 -11.04 -8.32 1.24
N ALA A 49 -10.47 -8.88 0.18
CA ALA A 49 -9.03 -8.82 -0.07
C ALA A 49 -8.55 -7.38 -0.26
N ALA A 50 -9.28 -6.57 -1.04
CA ALA A 50 -8.97 -5.17 -1.26
C ALA A 50 -9.07 -4.33 0.03
N SER A 51 -10.11 -4.56 0.85
CA SER A 51 -10.29 -3.84 2.12
C SER A 51 -9.16 -4.14 3.09
N LYS A 52 -8.84 -5.43 3.26
CA LYS A 52 -7.71 -5.87 4.08
C LYS A 52 -6.41 -5.25 3.59
N LYS A 53 -6.20 -5.21 2.26
CA LYS A 53 -5.00 -4.60 1.69
C LYS A 53 -4.92 -3.10 1.95
N ILE A 54 -6.04 -2.37 1.86
CA ILE A 54 -6.06 -0.94 2.15
C ILE A 54 -5.81 -0.69 3.63
N GLU A 55 -6.45 -1.44 4.52
CA GLU A 55 -6.25 -1.34 5.97
C GLU A 55 -4.79 -1.62 6.35
N GLU A 56 -4.18 -2.64 5.74
CA GLU A 56 -2.75 -2.91 5.84
C GLU A 56 -1.90 -1.74 5.34
N LEU A 57 -2.27 -1.06 4.25
CA LEU A 57 -1.53 0.08 3.71
C LEU A 57 -1.72 1.36 4.55
N SER A 58 -2.90 1.54 5.15
CA SER A 58 -3.26 2.72 5.96
C SER A 58 -2.96 2.56 7.45
N ALA A 59 -2.53 1.39 7.91
CA ALA A 59 -2.14 1.19 9.29
C ALA A 59 -0.83 1.93 9.57
N PHE A 60 -0.94 3.06 10.26
CA PHE A 60 0.18 3.82 10.83
C PHE A 60 0.61 3.19 12.17
N GLY A 61 1.89 3.33 12.52
CA GLY A 61 2.43 2.83 13.79
C GLY A 61 3.92 2.50 13.73
N THR A 62 4.50 2.19 14.89
CA THR A 62 5.89 1.74 15.02
C THR A 62 6.01 0.24 14.76
N LEU A 63 7.08 -0.16 14.08
CA LEU A 63 7.33 -1.54 13.67
C LEU A 63 8.59 -2.09 14.32
N GLY A 64 8.52 -3.33 14.78
CA GLY A 64 9.65 -4.12 15.25
C GLY A 64 10.44 -3.50 16.43
N PRO A 65 11.57 -4.09 16.80
CA PRO A 65 12.37 -3.66 17.95
C PRO A 65 13.08 -2.30 17.75
N GLY A 66 13.31 -1.90 16.49
CA GLY A 66 13.89 -0.59 16.15
C GLY A 66 12.90 0.57 16.23
N ASN A 67 11.63 0.32 16.56
CA ASN A 67 10.57 1.34 16.66
C ASN A 67 10.44 2.25 15.43
N PHE A 68 10.71 1.73 14.23
CA PHE A 68 10.60 2.54 13.01
C PHE A 68 9.15 2.78 12.64
N GLU A 69 8.87 3.97 12.13
CA GLU A 69 7.53 4.31 11.67
C GLU A 69 7.20 3.60 10.36
N LYS A 70 6.04 2.94 10.31
CA LYS A 70 5.52 2.34 9.08
C LYS A 70 5.17 3.44 8.08
N GLY A 71 5.75 3.35 6.88
CA GLY A 71 5.67 4.43 5.89
C GLY A 71 6.67 5.56 6.14
N GLY A 72 7.54 5.45 7.16
CA GLY A 72 8.64 6.38 7.38
C GLY A 72 9.79 6.15 6.38
N CYS A 73 10.50 7.23 6.06
CA CYS A 73 11.69 7.21 5.22
C CYS A 73 12.96 7.20 6.07
N TYR A 74 13.86 6.26 5.77
CA TYR A 74 15.13 6.07 6.47
C TYR A 74 16.24 5.89 5.44
N GLU A 75 17.48 6.13 5.84
CA GLU A 75 18.67 5.90 5.03
C GLU A 75 19.28 4.54 5.35
N VAL A 76 19.68 3.81 4.32
CA VAL A 76 20.44 2.57 4.48
C VAL A 76 21.90 2.90 4.75
N PHE A 77 22.49 2.28 5.78
CA PHE A 77 23.89 2.47 6.12
C PHE A 77 24.56 1.19 6.62
N GLY A 78 25.91 1.18 6.62
CA GLY A 78 26.71 0.14 7.26
C GLY A 78 26.65 -1.25 6.63
N LEU A 79 26.12 -1.40 5.41
CA LEU A 79 26.16 -2.68 4.69
C LEU A 79 27.57 -2.95 4.16
N SER A 80 28.10 -4.13 4.48
CA SER A 80 29.47 -4.54 4.12
C SER A 80 29.57 -5.45 2.89
N SER A 81 28.46 -6.08 2.47
CA SER A 81 28.43 -6.92 1.27
C SER A 81 28.58 -6.10 -0.01
N GLU A 82 29.19 -6.65 -1.05
CA GLU A 82 29.40 -5.95 -2.33
C GLU A 82 28.10 -5.42 -2.96
N ALA A 83 27.03 -6.21 -2.88
CA ALA A 83 25.70 -5.78 -3.31
C ALA A 83 25.06 -4.75 -2.36
N GLY A 84 25.35 -4.84 -1.05
CA GLY A 84 24.79 -3.95 -0.03
C GLY A 84 25.47 -2.59 0.04
N GLN A 85 26.76 -2.50 -0.24
CA GLN A 85 27.50 -1.24 -0.26
C GLN A 85 26.92 -0.23 -1.25
N LYS A 86 26.40 -0.72 -2.38
CA LYS A 86 25.71 0.11 -3.39
C LYS A 86 24.41 0.74 -2.88
N LEU A 87 23.84 0.20 -1.81
CA LEU A 87 22.61 0.71 -1.20
C LEU A 87 22.89 1.67 -0.04
N ASN A 88 24.12 1.72 0.49
CA ASN A 88 24.46 2.69 1.52
C ASN A 88 24.27 4.11 0.96
N GLY A 89 23.63 4.98 1.74
CA GLY A 89 23.27 6.33 1.32
C GLY A 89 21.93 6.44 0.60
N SER A 90 21.27 5.31 0.30
CA SER A 90 19.97 5.32 -0.36
C SER A 90 18.84 5.48 0.65
N ALA A 91 17.88 6.34 0.32
CA ALA A 91 16.65 6.48 1.07
C ALA A 91 15.68 5.34 0.74
N VAL A 92 15.08 4.77 1.77
CA VAL A 92 14.14 3.65 1.71
C VAL A 92 12.91 3.91 2.58
N LEU A 93 11.78 3.36 2.16
CA LEU A 93 10.51 3.42 2.85
C LEU A 93 10.27 2.13 3.63
N VAL A 94 10.00 2.22 4.93
CA VAL A 94 9.69 1.05 5.77
C VAL A 94 8.27 0.57 5.49
N ARG A 95 8.12 -0.69 5.08
CA ARG A 95 6.81 -1.29 4.75
C ARG A 95 6.27 -2.17 5.86
N ALA A 96 7.10 -3.05 6.40
CA ALA A 96 6.69 -4.03 7.39
C ALA A 96 7.88 -4.53 8.23
N TRP A 97 7.59 -5.12 9.38
CA TRP A 97 8.54 -5.90 10.16
C TRP A 97 8.29 -7.39 9.93
N ASN A 98 9.32 -8.11 9.47
CA ASN A 98 9.31 -9.55 9.33
C ASN A 98 9.89 -10.20 10.58
N GLN A 99 9.02 -10.58 11.52
CA GLN A 99 9.43 -11.18 12.79
C GLN A 99 10.20 -12.50 12.61
N ALA A 100 9.87 -13.30 11.60
CA ALA A 100 10.53 -14.59 11.36
C ALA A 100 11.99 -14.43 10.89
N LYS A 101 12.29 -13.33 10.18
CA LYS A 101 13.64 -13.05 9.65
C LYS A 101 14.41 -12.02 10.47
N GLU A 102 13.76 -11.44 11.48
CA GLU A 102 14.24 -10.30 12.25
C GLU A 102 14.76 -9.16 11.35
N ARG A 103 13.98 -8.84 10.31
CA ARG A 103 14.32 -7.82 9.31
C ARG A 103 13.12 -6.96 8.96
N TYR A 104 13.39 -5.71 8.62
CA TYR A 104 12.43 -4.79 8.03
C TYR A 104 12.36 -5.01 6.53
N ASP A 105 11.14 -5.14 6.02
CA ASP A 105 10.89 -5.06 4.59
C ASP A 105 10.81 -3.58 4.21
N VAL A 106 11.74 -3.12 3.38
CA VAL A 106 11.87 -1.75 2.93
C VAL A 106 11.80 -1.66 1.41
N SER A 107 11.26 -0.56 0.90
CA SER A 107 11.23 -0.26 -0.54
C SER A 107 12.14 0.92 -0.86
N PRO A 108 13.06 0.81 -1.83
CA PRO A 108 13.77 1.96 -2.37
C PRO A 108 12.79 3.04 -2.87
N LEU A 109 13.11 4.33 -2.67
CA LEU A 109 12.23 5.41 -3.10
C LEU A 109 12.10 5.53 -4.63
N ASP A 110 13.12 5.11 -5.36
CA ASP A 110 13.14 5.02 -6.83
C ASP A 110 12.34 3.82 -7.37
N ASN A 111 12.12 2.79 -6.55
CA ASN A 111 11.33 1.63 -6.92
C ASN A 111 10.50 1.08 -5.75
N LEU A 112 9.32 1.68 -5.56
CA LEU A 112 8.38 1.33 -4.49
C LEU A 112 7.78 -0.09 -4.57
N SER A 113 7.98 -0.77 -5.70
CA SER A 113 7.49 -2.13 -5.95
C SER A 113 8.47 -3.19 -5.44
N GLU A 114 9.75 -2.84 -5.31
CA GLU A 114 10.78 -3.74 -4.82
C GLU A 114 10.76 -3.77 -3.28
N LEU A 115 10.99 -4.97 -2.72
CA LEU A 115 11.14 -5.18 -1.28
C LEU A 115 12.52 -5.74 -0.99
N LYS A 116 13.23 -5.07 -0.08
CA LYS A 116 14.54 -5.48 0.43
C LYS A 116 14.43 -5.71 1.93
N ALA A 117 15.10 -6.74 2.43
CA ALA A 117 15.07 -7.11 3.84
C ALA A 117 16.32 -6.58 4.57
N MET A 118 16.15 -5.56 5.41
CA MET A 118 17.22 -4.89 6.14
C MET A 118 17.15 -5.16 7.64
N LYS A 119 18.31 -5.22 8.31
CA LYS A 119 18.35 -5.22 9.78
C LYS A 119 18.08 -3.82 10.32
N ALA A 120 17.66 -3.74 11.58
CA ALA A 120 17.48 -2.45 12.25
C ALA A 120 18.77 -1.61 12.24
N ASP A 121 19.90 -2.26 12.52
CA ASP A 121 21.24 -1.66 12.58
C ASP A 121 21.73 -1.08 11.25
N ASN A 122 21.02 -1.34 10.14
CA ASN A 122 21.36 -0.83 8.81
C ASN A 122 20.42 0.29 8.35
N LEU A 123 19.56 0.81 9.23
CA LEU A 123 18.62 1.90 8.95
C LEU A 123 18.83 3.04 9.94
N GLN A 124 19.00 4.26 9.42
CA GLN A 124 19.13 5.47 10.23
C GLN A 124 18.16 6.56 9.75
N PRO A 125 17.73 7.49 10.61
CA PRO A 125 16.93 8.64 10.19
C PRO A 125 17.67 9.46 9.11
N ILE A 126 16.94 9.93 8.10
CA ILE A 126 17.50 10.84 7.11
C ILE A 126 17.74 12.19 7.80
N PRO A 127 18.95 12.78 7.73
CA PRO A 127 19.20 14.09 8.32
C PRO A 127 18.34 15.16 7.64
N GLU A 128 17.72 16.04 8.43
CA GLU A 128 17.04 17.22 7.89
C GLU A 128 18.06 18.08 7.15
N LYS A 129 17.74 18.46 5.90
CA LYS A 129 18.53 19.46 5.16
C LYS A 129 18.47 20.78 5.95
N GLN A 130 19.61 21.21 6.47
CA GLN A 130 19.82 22.56 7.01
C GLN A 130 19.72 23.62 5.90
#